data_AF-A0A7K5GXA8-F1
#
_entry.id   AF-A0A7K5GXA8-F1
#
_cell.length_a   1.000
_cell.length_b   1.000
_cell.length_c   1.000
_cell.angle_alpha   90.00
_cell.angle_beta   90.00
_cell.angle_gamma   90.00
#
_symmetry.space_group_name_H-M   'P 1'
#
loop_
_entity.id
_entity.type
_entity.pdbx_description
1 polymer ?
#
loop_
_entity_poly.entity_id
_entity_poly.type
_entity_poly.pdbx_seq_one_letter_code
_entity_poly.pdbx_strand_id
1 'polypeptide(L)'
;VINESQKQQLESASYSSRYALGLFYEAGTWIDVPWAAQYITDNPCIRFISIDNKKRNIESPEIGPSVVVHTTVAFGSEHLDSDPAEVQQLILSHLERIVPSLPKPASVKCQKWRYSQVTKAVPNCLGQMILHTQPLLICGGDGFTHSNFDGCIDSAISLAEAVKSHL
;
A
#
# COMPACT_ATOMS: atom_id res chain seq x y z
N VAL A 1 24.51 5.54 19.89
CA VAL A 1 23.55 6.66 20.00
C VAL A 1 23.52 7.36 18.66
N ILE A 2 22.34 7.51 18.04
CA ILE A 2 22.22 8.24 16.75
C ILE A 2 22.52 9.72 16.98
N ASN A 3 23.20 10.36 16.03
CA ASN A 3 23.45 11.80 16.17
C ASN A 3 22.18 12.62 15.85
N GLU A 4 22.12 13.85 16.34
CA GLU A 4 20.94 14.71 16.20
C GLU A 4 20.60 15.02 14.73
N SER A 5 21.61 15.13 13.86
CA SER A 5 21.39 15.35 12.43
C SER A 5 20.72 14.15 11.75
N GLN A 6 21.18 12.93 12.04
CA GLN A 6 20.56 11.69 11.55
C GLN A 6 19.12 11.57 12.02
N LYS A 7 18.88 11.87 13.30
CA LYS A 7 17.53 11.88 13.86
C LYS A 7 16.61 12.84 13.09
N GLN A 8 17.04 14.09 12.89
CA GLN A 8 16.27 15.09 12.13
C GLN A 8 16.01 14.67 10.68
N GLN A 9 16.97 14.01 10.03
CA GLN A 9 16.79 13.47 8.68
C GLN A 9 15.71 12.39 8.66
N LEU A 10 15.76 11.43 9.59
CA LEU A 10 14.78 10.35 9.72
C LEU A 10 13.37 10.88 10.04
N GLU A 11 13.26 11.84 10.98
CA GLU A 11 11.99 12.48 11.35
C GLU A 11 11.38 13.31 10.21
N SER A 12 12.20 13.72 9.23
CA SER A 12 11.72 14.49 8.08
C SER A 12 11.06 13.64 6.99
N ALA A 13 11.22 12.31 7.05
CA ALA A 13 10.57 11.40 6.13
C ALA A 13 9.08 11.31 6.42
N SER A 14 8.27 11.27 5.37
CA SER A 14 6.82 11.21 5.49
C SER A 14 6.21 10.23 4.52
N TYR A 15 5.06 9.69 4.90
CA TYR A 15 4.32 8.71 4.14
C TYR A 15 2.86 9.13 4.03
N SER A 16 2.26 8.79 2.90
CA SER A 16 0.81 8.81 2.73
C SER A 16 0.13 7.70 3.53
N SER A 17 -1.16 7.88 3.82
CA SER A 17 -2.01 6.85 4.41
C SER A 17 -3.12 6.44 3.46
N ARG A 18 -3.52 5.16 3.48
CA ARG A 18 -4.61 4.62 2.67
C ARG A 18 -5.35 3.51 3.42
N TYR A 19 -6.58 3.26 3.00
CA TYR A 19 -7.26 2.00 3.26
C TYR A 19 -7.30 1.15 2.00
N ALA A 20 -7.33 -0.17 2.19
CA ALA A 20 -7.61 -1.14 1.17
C ALA A 20 -8.70 -2.09 1.63
N LEU A 21 -9.66 -2.41 0.76
CA LEU A 21 -10.60 -3.51 0.97
C LEU A 21 -10.24 -4.68 0.05
N GLY A 22 -10.26 -5.89 0.60
CA GLY A 22 -10.36 -7.14 -0.16
C GLY A 22 -11.76 -7.71 0.00
N LEU A 23 -12.50 -7.85 -1.10
CA LEU A 23 -13.81 -8.46 -1.15
C LEU A 23 -13.66 -9.85 -1.79
N PHE A 24 -14.17 -10.88 -1.11
CA PHE A 24 -14.07 -12.26 -1.55
C PHE A 24 -15.46 -12.82 -1.81
N TYR A 25 -15.59 -13.58 -2.89
CA TYR A 25 -16.85 -14.12 -3.38
C TYR A 25 -16.80 -15.64 -3.45
N GLU A 26 -17.97 -16.27 -3.47
CA GLU A 26 -18.07 -17.72 -3.65
C GLU A 26 -17.75 -18.13 -5.09
N ALA A 27 -17.35 -19.39 -5.26
CA ALA A 27 -17.19 -20.00 -6.57
C ALA A 27 -18.46 -19.85 -7.42
N GLY A 28 -18.28 -19.63 -8.73
CA GLY A 28 -19.39 -19.36 -9.65
C GLY A 28 -19.95 -17.93 -9.64
N THR A 29 -19.49 -17.05 -8.73
CA THR A 29 -19.87 -15.63 -8.77
C THR A 29 -19.30 -14.95 -10.01
N TRP A 30 -20.16 -14.27 -10.77
CA TRP A 30 -19.76 -13.48 -11.94
C TRP A 30 -19.63 -11.99 -11.60
N ILE A 31 -18.51 -11.38 -11.99
CA ILE A 31 -18.31 -9.92 -11.91
C ILE A 31 -18.25 -9.35 -13.33
N ASP A 32 -19.35 -8.71 -13.71
CA ASP A 32 -19.60 -8.22 -15.05
C ASP A 32 -19.05 -6.81 -15.26
N VAL A 33 -17.73 -6.70 -15.33
CA VAL A 33 -17.02 -5.48 -15.72
C VAL A 33 -16.01 -5.79 -16.83
N PRO A 34 -15.81 -4.89 -17.82
CA PRO A 34 -14.97 -5.15 -18.98
C PRO A 34 -13.46 -5.03 -18.68
N TRP A 35 -13.09 -4.60 -17.47
CA TRP A 35 -11.73 -4.33 -17.06
C TRP A 35 -11.27 -5.27 -15.93
N ALA A 36 -9.96 -5.53 -15.88
CA ALA A 36 -9.34 -6.24 -14.75
C ALA A 36 -8.91 -5.29 -13.63
N ALA A 37 -8.64 -4.03 -13.97
CA ALA A 37 -8.36 -2.97 -13.01
C ALA A 37 -8.72 -1.61 -13.61
N GLN A 38 -9.11 -0.66 -12.75
CA GLN A 38 -9.48 0.68 -13.15
C GLN A 38 -9.02 1.70 -12.10
N TYR A 39 -8.39 2.78 -12.57
CA TYR A 39 -8.16 3.97 -11.76
C TYR A 39 -9.38 4.88 -11.81
N ILE A 40 -9.78 5.39 -10.65
CA ILE A 40 -10.91 6.31 -10.47
C ILE A 40 -10.34 7.68 -10.10
N THR A 41 -10.57 8.70 -10.92
CA THR A 41 -10.10 10.07 -10.68
C THR A 41 -11.15 10.93 -9.98
N ASP A 42 -12.43 10.69 -10.25
CA ASP A 42 -13.52 11.58 -9.87
C ASP A 42 -14.35 11.00 -8.70
N ASN A 43 -13.66 10.55 -7.66
CA ASN A 43 -14.29 10.04 -6.44
C ASN A 43 -13.48 10.47 -5.21
N PRO A 44 -14.13 11.00 -4.15
CA PRO A 44 -13.41 11.47 -2.97
C PRO A 44 -12.79 10.31 -2.16
N CYS A 45 -13.38 9.11 -2.23
CA CYS A 45 -12.99 7.97 -1.41
C CYS A 45 -12.10 6.98 -2.16
N ILE A 46 -12.51 6.49 -3.34
CA ILE A 46 -11.86 5.37 -4.04
C ILE A 46 -10.94 5.87 -5.15
N ARG A 47 -9.71 5.37 -5.19
CA ARG A 47 -8.71 5.71 -6.23
C ARG A 47 -8.50 4.59 -7.24
N PHE A 48 -8.69 3.34 -6.83
CA PHE A 48 -8.36 2.18 -7.66
C PHE A 48 -9.22 0.97 -7.29
N ILE A 49 -9.67 0.23 -8.29
CA ILE A 49 -10.39 -1.03 -8.14
C ILE A 49 -9.71 -2.08 -9.03
N SER A 50 -9.55 -3.31 -8.54
CA SER A 50 -9.03 -4.44 -9.32
C SER A 50 -9.86 -5.68 -9.09
N ILE A 51 -10.26 -6.33 -10.18
CA ILE A 51 -10.75 -7.70 -10.20
C ILE A 51 -9.53 -8.61 -10.24
N ASP A 52 -9.11 -9.06 -9.07
CA ASP A 52 -7.75 -9.52 -8.83
C ASP A 52 -7.45 -10.88 -9.49
N ASN A 53 -8.45 -11.74 -9.63
CA ASN A 53 -8.36 -12.97 -10.43
C ASN A 53 -8.22 -12.67 -11.94
N LYS A 54 -8.99 -11.72 -12.50
CA LYS A 54 -8.81 -11.28 -13.90
C LYS A 54 -7.42 -10.69 -14.12
N LYS A 55 -6.96 -9.84 -13.20
CA LYS A 55 -5.61 -9.22 -13.24
C LYS A 55 -4.50 -10.28 -13.23
N ARG A 56 -4.67 -11.35 -12.45
CA ARG A 56 -3.71 -12.46 -12.34
C ARG A 56 -3.90 -13.54 -13.41
N ASN A 57 -4.85 -13.37 -14.32
CA ASN A 57 -5.20 -14.35 -15.35
C ASN A 57 -5.54 -15.74 -14.77
N ILE A 58 -6.34 -15.76 -13.71
CA ILE A 58 -6.82 -16.99 -13.06
C ILE A 58 -8.25 -17.26 -13.52
N GLU A 59 -8.40 -18.34 -14.29
CA GLU A 59 -9.69 -18.87 -14.74
C GLU A 59 -9.91 -20.23 -14.09
N SER A 60 -10.69 -20.27 -13.00
CA SER A 60 -11.10 -21.52 -12.35
C SER A 60 -12.54 -21.41 -11.87
N PRO A 61 -13.42 -22.36 -12.23
CA PRO A 61 -14.79 -22.38 -11.74
C PRO A 61 -14.87 -22.73 -10.24
N GLU A 62 -13.81 -23.30 -9.66
CA GLU A 62 -13.73 -23.71 -8.25
C GLU A 62 -13.29 -22.56 -7.32
N ILE A 63 -12.79 -21.46 -7.89
CA ILE A 63 -12.27 -20.32 -7.14
C ILE A 63 -13.17 -19.12 -7.40
N GLY A 64 -13.79 -18.60 -6.35
CA GLY A 64 -14.56 -17.36 -6.45
C GLY A 64 -13.66 -16.16 -6.76
N PRO A 65 -14.18 -15.15 -7.47
CA PRO A 65 -13.42 -13.95 -7.77
C PRO A 65 -13.08 -13.17 -6.49
N SER A 66 -12.14 -12.23 -6.61
CA SER A 66 -11.85 -11.27 -5.55
C SER A 66 -11.68 -9.87 -6.12
N VAL A 67 -12.11 -8.88 -5.34
CA VAL A 67 -11.98 -7.47 -5.68
C VAL A 67 -11.10 -6.77 -4.65
N VAL A 68 -10.13 -6.01 -5.13
CA VAL A 68 -9.30 -5.13 -4.31
C VAL A 68 -9.69 -3.69 -4.60
N VAL A 69 -9.93 -2.91 -3.55
CA VAL A 69 -10.26 -1.49 -3.63
C VAL A 69 -9.25 -0.70 -2.82
N HIS A 70 -8.61 0.31 -3.40
CA HIS A 70 -7.74 1.24 -2.68
C HIS A 70 -8.37 2.62 -2.61
N THR A 71 -8.29 3.26 -1.45
CA THR A 71 -8.77 4.63 -1.26
C THR A 71 -7.81 5.66 -1.85
N THR A 72 -8.28 6.90 -1.96
CA THR A 72 -7.44 8.09 -2.16
C THR A 72 -6.53 8.30 -0.94
N VAL A 73 -5.47 9.09 -1.11
CA VAL A 73 -4.60 9.52 0.02
C VAL A 73 -5.38 10.43 0.96
N ALA A 74 -6.15 11.39 0.40
CA ALA A 74 -6.93 12.34 1.20
C ALA A 74 -7.89 11.62 2.17
N PHE A 75 -8.68 10.68 1.65
CA PHE A 75 -9.59 9.87 2.47
C PHE A 75 -8.85 9.03 3.51
N GLY A 76 -7.71 8.42 3.13
CA GLY A 76 -6.91 7.62 4.05
C GLY A 76 -6.32 8.43 5.21
N SER A 77 -5.89 9.67 4.94
CA SER A 77 -5.39 10.60 5.96
C SER A 77 -6.51 11.13 6.87
N GLU A 78 -7.67 11.47 6.30
CA GLU A 78 -8.84 11.94 7.05
C GLU A 78 -9.35 10.90 8.06
N HIS A 79 -9.35 9.62 7.67
CA HIS A 79 -9.87 8.51 8.48
C HIS A 79 -8.79 7.70 9.21
N LEU A 80 -7.60 8.26 9.39
CA LEU A 80 -6.43 7.54 9.89
C LEU A 80 -6.64 6.95 11.30
N ASP A 81 -7.33 7.70 12.16
CA ASP A 81 -7.61 7.35 13.55
C ASP A 81 -9.08 6.96 13.79
N SER A 82 -9.88 6.87 12.72
CA SER A 82 -11.25 6.36 12.77
C SER A 82 -11.29 4.84 13.02
N ASP A 83 -12.45 4.34 13.45
CA ASP A 83 -12.71 2.89 13.58
C ASP A 83 -12.68 2.22 12.20
N PRO A 84 -11.80 1.22 11.96
CA PRO A 84 -11.76 0.49 10.69
C PRO A 84 -13.11 -0.13 10.26
N ALA A 85 -13.99 -0.49 11.20
CA ALA A 85 -15.30 -1.04 10.87
C ALA A 85 -16.22 0.01 10.24
N GLU A 86 -16.24 1.24 10.77
CA GLU A 86 -16.98 2.37 10.20
C GLU A 86 -16.42 2.77 8.84
N VAL A 87 -15.09 2.87 8.73
CA VAL A 87 -14.41 3.22 7.47
C VAL A 87 -14.69 2.17 6.38
N GLN A 88 -14.74 0.88 6.74
CA GLN A 88 -15.11 -0.17 5.80
C GLN A 88 -16.51 0.08 5.19
N GLN A 89 -17.50 0.47 6.00
CA GLN A 89 -18.86 0.74 5.51
C GLN A 89 -18.92 1.96 4.59
N LEU A 90 -18.13 3.00 4.89
CA LEU A 90 -18.00 4.17 4.02
C LEU A 90 -17.43 3.77 2.65
N ILE A 91 -16.34 3.01 2.63
CA ILE A 91 -15.71 2.58 1.37
C ILE A 91 -16.67 1.68 0.58
N LEU A 92 -17.37 0.74 1.22
CA LEU A 92 -18.38 -0.10 0.56
C LEU A 92 -19.51 0.74 -0.06
N SER A 93 -19.98 1.77 0.64
CA SER A 93 -21.01 2.69 0.14
C SER A 93 -20.55 3.47 -1.09
N HIS A 94 -19.27 3.87 -1.14
CA HIS A 94 -18.68 4.49 -2.33
C HIS A 94 -18.50 3.49 -3.48
N LEU A 95 -18.11 2.24 -3.17
CA LEU A 95 -17.92 1.19 -4.15
C LEU A 95 -19.22 0.85 -4.88
N GLU A 96 -20.32 0.70 -4.14
CA GLU A 96 -21.66 0.42 -4.69
C GLU A 96 -22.11 1.50 -5.70
N ARG A 97 -21.77 2.77 -5.46
CA ARG A 97 -22.06 3.86 -6.40
C ARG A 97 -21.23 3.80 -7.68
N ILE A 98 -20.01 3.28 -7.62
CA ILE A 98 -19.10 3.16 -8.78
C ILE A 98 -19.44 1.91 -9.60
N VAL A 99 -19.71 0.78 -8.92
CA VAL A 99 -20.01 -0.52 -9.54
C VAL A 99 -21.30 -1.07 -8.94
N PRO A 100 -22.48 -0.54 -9.32
CA PRO A 100 -23.77 -0.94 -8.73
C PRO A 100 -24.17 -2.38 -9.04
N SER A 101 -23.57 -3.01 -10.06
CA SER A 101 -23.79 -4.42 -10.40
C SER A 101 -22.98 -5.39 -9.55
N LEU A 102 -22.13 -4.89 -8.62
CA LEU A 102 -21.27 -5.74 -7.83
C LEU A 102 -22.12 -6.58 -6.84
N PRO A 103 -22.01 -7.92 -6.85
CA PRO A 103 -22.77 -8.76 -5.93
C PRO A 103 -22.31 -8.54 -4.48
N LYS A 104 -23.10 -9.05 -3.53
CA LYS A 104 -22.71 -9.04 -2.12
C LYS A 104 -21.53 -10.00 -1.91
N PRO A 105 -20.41 -9.55 -1.30
CA PRO A 105 -19.28 -10.43 -1.01
C PRO A 105 -19.61 -11.42 0.11
N ALA A 106 -18.99 -12.61 0.06
CA ALA A 106 -19.05 -13.60 1.13
C ALA A 106 -18.25 -13.15 2.36
N SER A 107 -17.13 -12.46 2.15
CA SER A 107 -16.36 -11.84 3.22
C SER A 107 -15.62 -10.59 2.73
N VAL A 108 -15.30 -9.70 3.68
CA VAL A 108 -14.57 -8.45 3.44
C VAL A 108 -13.42 -8.36 4.43
N LYS A 109 -12.23 -8.03 3.92
CA LYS A 109 -11.05 -7.70 4.72
C LYS A 109 -10.73 -6.21 4.54
N CYS A 110 -10.79 -5.45 5.62
CA CYS A 110 -10.35 -4.06 5.65
C CYS A 110 -8.91 -3.98 6.17
N GLN A 111 -8.03 -3.31 5.42
CA GLN A 111 -6.64 -3.09 5.78
C GLN A 111 -6.34 -1.59 5.81
N LYS A 112 -5.87 -1.10 6.96
CA LYS A 112 -5.31 0.24 7.11
C LYS A 112 -3.81 0.23 6.82
N TRP A 113 -3.38 1.05 5.89
CA TRP A 113 -1.97 1.33 5.61
C TRP A 113 -1.64 2.72 6.16
N ARG A 114 -1.23 2.79 7.43
CA ARG A 114 -0.81 4.06 8.07
C ARG A 114 0.38 4.68 7.33
N TYR A 115 1.34 3.85 6.95
CA TYR A 115 2.48 4.21 6.12
C TYR A 115 2.36 3.46 4.79
N SER A 116 1.63 4.02 3.84
CA SER A 116 1.31 3.37 2.56
C SER A 116 2.43 3.55 1.52
N GLN A 117 2.83 4.79 1.26
CA GLN A 117 3.88 5.13 0.31
C GLN A 117 4.60 6.38 0.79
N VAL A 118 5.93 6.40 0.69
CA VAL A 118 6.78 7.54 0.98
C VAL A 118 6.38 8.72 0.08
N THR A 119 6.08 9.84 0.71
CA THR A 119 5.80 11.12 0.04
C THR A 119 7.01 12.04 0.10
N LYS A 120 7.86 11.86 1.13
CA LYS A 120 9.14 12.52 1.27
C LYS A 120 10.12 11.52 1.85
N ALA A 121 11.10 11.12 1.05
CA ALA A 121 12.17 10.24 1.49
C ALA A 121 13.11 10.97 2.47
N VAL A 122 13.87 10.19 3.22
CA VAL A 122 14.97 10.69 4.05
C VAL A 122 15.93 11.47 3.13
N PRO A 123 16.30 12.71 3.47
CA PRO A 123 17.15 13.52 2.62
C PRO A 123 18.60 13.05 2.68
N ASN A 124 19.35 13.29 1.60
CA ASN A 124 20.80 13.06 1.52
C ASN A 124 21.25 11.61 1.81
N CYS A 125 20.39 10.63 1.54
CA CYS A 125 20.73 9.21 1.64
C CYS A 125 20.54 8.50 0.30
N LEU A 126 21.42 7.55 -0.01
CA LEU A 126 21.38 6.74 -1.24
C LEU A 126 20.86 5.34 -0.90
N GLY A 127 19.61 5.24 -0.44
CA GLY A 127 18.98 3.96 -0.10
C GLY A 127 19.37 3.34 1.23
N GLN A 128 20.28 3.96 2.00
CA GLN A 128 20.62 3.51 3.36
C GLN A 128 21.15 4.66 4.23
N MET A 129 21.16 4.44 5.55
CA MET A 129 21.86 5.27 6.52
C MET A 129 22.56 4.41 7.60
N ILE A 130 23.88 4.51 7.70
CA ILE A 130 24.66 3.90 8.80
C ILE A 130 24.45 4.73 10.07
N LEU A 131 23.81 4.13 11.06
CA LEU A 131 23.53 4.74 12.37
C LEU A 131 24.64 4.49 13.39
N HIS A 132 25.37 3.38 13.23
CA HIS A 132 26.47 3.00 14.10
C HIS A 132 27.43 2.08 13.36
N THR A 133 28.73 2.18 13.63
CA THR A 133 29.77 1.40 12.93
C THR A 133 30.26 0.20 13.73
N GLN A 134 30.17 0.19 15.08
CA GLN A 134 30.65 -0.92 15.90
C GLN A 134 29.90 -1.06 17.25
N PRO A 135 28.87 -1.92 17.36
CA PRO A 135 28.39 -2.85 16.33
C PRO A 135 27.74 -2.11 15.17
N LEU A 136 27.84 -2.67 13.97
CA LEU A 136 27.25 -2.12 12.77
C LEU A 136 25.72 -2.08 12.88
N LEU A 137 25.13 -0.91 12.64
CA LEU A 137 23.69 -0.70 12.55
C LEU A 137 23.39 0.20 11.36
N ILE A 138 22.59 -0.30 10.42
CA ILE A 138 22.23 0.40 9.18
C ILE A 138 20.71 0.32 8.99
N CYS A 139 20.11 1.43 8.58
CA CYS A 139 18.71 1.48 8.15
C CYS A 139 18.61 1.55 6.63
N GLY A 140 17.58 0.93 6.07
CA GLY A 140 17.18 1.05 4.68
C GLY A 140 15.68 0.76 4.52
N GLY A 141 15.22 0.70 3.29
CA GLY A 141 13.81 0.57 2.90
C GLY A 141 13.40 1.67 1.93
N ASP A 142 12.12 1.64 1.55
CA ASP A 142 11.52 2.61 0.63
C ASP A 142 11.61 4.06 1.11
N GLY A 143 11.61 4.28 2.43
CA GLY A 143 11.84 5.58 3.05
C GLY A 143 13.18 6.24 2.68
N PHE A 144 14.15 5.46 2.20
CA PHE A 144 15.47 5.94 1.76
C PHE A 144 15.60 5.99 0.23
N THR A 145 14.54 5.61 -0.49
CA THR A 145 14.44 5.61 -1.97
C THR A 145 13.04 6.08 -2.40
N HIS A 146 12.18 5.17 -2.87
CA HIS A 146 10.79 5.39 -3.26
C HIS A 146 9.96 4.11 -3.13
N SER A 147 8.65 4.24 -2.85
CA SER A 147 7.75 3.11 -2.58
C SER A 147 7.24 2.39 -3.84
N ASN A 148 8.15 1.70 -4.50
CA ASN A 148 7.85 0.70 -5.53
C ASN A 148 8.83 -0.49 -5.40
N PHE A 149 8.72 -1.46 -6.30
CA PHE A 149 9.57 -2.65 -6.28
C PHE A 149 11.05 -2.31 -6.46
N ASP A 150 11.40 -1.48 -7.45
CA ASP A 150 12.79 -1.14 -7.76
C ASP A 150 13.46 -0.36 -6.62
N GLY A 151 12.73 0.54 -5.96
CA GLY A 151 13.26 1.31 -4.84
C GLY A 151 13.65 0.45 -3.64
N CYS A 152 12.90 -0.64 -3.42
CA CYS A 152 13.26 -1.65 -2.43
C CYS A 152 14.54 -2.40 -2.85
N ILE A 153 14.70 -2.74 -4.13
CA ILE A 153 15.91 -3.38 -4.66
C ILE A 153 17.11 -2.46 -4.49
N ASP A 154 17.00 -1.20 -4.91
CA ASP A 154 18.07 -0.21 -4.82
C ASP A 154 18.55 -0.03 -3.38
N SER A 155 17.61 0.07 -2.43
CA SER A 155 17.94 0.14 -1.01
C SER A 155 18.62 -1.14 -0.51
N ALA A 156 18.14 -2.31 -0.91
CA ALA A 156 18.74 -3.58 -0.51
C ALA A 156 20.17 -3.77 -1.04
N ILE A 157 20.44 -3.38 -2.28
CA ILE A 157 21.79 -3.40 -2.87
C ILE A 157 22.71 -2.45 -2.08
N SER A 158 22.26 -1.22 -1.83
CA SER A 158 23.02 -0.22 -1.07
C SER A 158 23.34 -0.69 0.36
N LEU A 159 22.38 -1.36 1.03
CA LEU A 159 22.60 -2.00 2.32
C LEU A 159 23.66 -3.11 2.25
N ALA A 160 23.58 -3.99 1.25
CA ALA A 160 24.53 -5.10 1.09
C ALA A 160 25.98 -4.59 0.87
N GLU A 161 26.14 -3.53 0.06
CA GLU A 161 27.43 -2.87 -0.15
C GLU A 161 27.97 -2.22 1.12
N ALA A 162 27.11 -1.56 1.90
CA ALA A 162 27.48 -0.96 3.17
C ALA A 162 27.87 -2.00 4.23
N VAL A 163 27.22 -3.18 4.25
CA VAL A 163 27.65 -4.29 5.11
C VAL A 163 29.00 -4.84 4.67
N LYS A 164 29.20 -5.04 3.36
CA LYS A 164 30.44 -5.61 2.81
C LYS A 164 31.68 -4.78 3.17
N SER A 165 31.58 -3.46 3.30
CA SER A 165 32.70 -2.60 3.69
C SER A 165 33.09 -2.70 5.18
N HIS A 166 32.30 -3.42 5.99
CA HIS A 166 32.50 -3.60 7.43
C HIS A 166 32.71 -5.08 7.82
N LEU A 167 32.86 -5.97 6.83
CA LEU A 167 33.29 -7.37 7.00
C LEU A 167 34.80 -7.46 6.79
#